data_AF-A0A957N4D9-F1
#
_entry.id   AF-A0A957N4D9-F1
#
_cell.length_a   1.000
_cell.length_b   1.000
_cell.length_c   1.000
_cell.angle_alpha   90.00
_cell.angle_beta   90.00
_cell.angle_gamma   90.00
#
_symmetry.space_group_name_H-M   'P 1'
#
loop_
_entity.id
_entity.type
_entity.pdbx_description
1 polymer ?
#
loop_
_entity_poly.entity_id
_entity_poly.type
_entity_poly.pdbx_seq_one_letter_code
_entity_poly.pdbx_strand_id
1 'polypeptide(L)'
;MALKASKQAILVDEFIFNCDTSAVETTIDVAELPTNNLCDGDDDAYVPGLRTWRITQTGYFDGVDADGIEKELYDRLGVTGAQVSHVINRTVTNDVVHTLPDAFNAELPISAVTAEIITMNGAWAAVDSGYRGRLVSYNTTISATGNGTSIDLGSAGSAGGYFFLHVHQIDDDTSGTSTDSVIKMQSSSDDSTFADEATITFSATGGYSATMSGTVNRYIRISTTDLGGATTLEVTAIVYVANVT
;
A
#
# COMPACT_ATOMS: atom_id res chain seq x y z
N MET A 1 23.10 9.20 1.17
CA MET A 1 22.75 10.15 0.08
C MET A 1 21.28 10.49 0.24
N ALA A 2 20.87 11.75 0.16
CA ALA A 2 19.46 12.12 0.29
C ALA A 2 18.63 11.57 -0.88
N LEU A 3 17.45 11.04 -0.59
CA LEU A 3 16.51 10.56 -1.60
C LEU A 3 15.72 11.74 -2.18
N LYS A 4 15.50 11.76 -3.50
CA LYS A 4 14.64 12.76 -4.15
C LYS A 4 13.17 12.34 -4.03
N ALA A 5 12.29 13.27 -3.66
CA ALA A 5 10.84 13.04 -3.55
C ALA A 5 10.21 12.54 -4.86
N SER A 6 10.77 12.88 -6.02
CA SER A 6 10.31 12.39 -7.34
C SER A 6 10.41 10.86 -7.52
N LYS A 7 11.01 10.15 -6.57
CA LYS A 7 11.08 8.69 -6.55
C LYS A 7 9.95 8.03 -5.75
N GLN A 8 9.13 8.83 -5.07
CA GLN A 8 7.98 8.34 -4.34
C GLN A 8 6.86 7.92 -5.31
N ALA A 9 5.93 7.14 -4.79
CA ALA A 9 4.68 6.86 -5.47
C ALA A 9 3.52 6.75 -4.48
N ILE A 10 2.33 7.15 -4.91
CA ILE A 10 1.10 6.82 -4.21
C ILE A 10 0.24 5.92 -5.08
N LEU A 11 -0.23 4.83 -4.48
CA LEU A 11 -1.03 3.79 -5.09
C LEU A 11 -2.37 3.77 -4.37
N VAL A 12 -3.47 3.75 -5.13
CA VAL A 12 -4.83 3.64 -4.60
C VAL A 12 -5.51 2.54 -5.40
N ASP A 13 -5.69 1.38 -4.78
CA ASP A 13 -6.15 0.16 -5.45
C ASP A 13 -5.37 -0.11 -6.76
N GLU A 14 -6.01 -0.08 -7.92
CA GLU A 14 -5.38 -0.23 -9.24
C GLU A 14 -4.62 1.02 -9.70
N PHE A 15 -4.91 2.20 -9.17
CA PHE A 15 -4.41 3.45 -9.71
C PHE A 15 -3.02 3.83 -9.19
N ILE A 16 -2.24 4.47 -10.08
CA ILE A 16 -0.92 5.04 -9.78
C ILE A 16 -0.97 6.55 -10.06
N PHE A 17 -1.10 7.38 -9.03
CA PHE A 17 -1.32 8.84 -9.20
C PHE A 17 -0.04 9.68 -9.35
N ASN A 18 1.06 9.08 -9.77
CA ASN A 18 2.37 9.72 -9.73
C ASN A 18 2.53 10.93 -10.65
N CYS A 19 1.82 10.97 -11.77
CA CYS A 19 1.92 12.06 -12.74
C CYS A 19 1.20 13.32 -12.27
N ASP A 20 0.12 13.15 -11.50
CA ASP A 20 -0.75 14.24 -11.06
C ASP A 20 -0.46 14.66 -9.61
N THR A 21 0.35 13.88 -8.90
CA THR A 21 0.74 14.14 -7.51
C THR A 21 2.02 14.95 -7.43
N SER A 22 1.96 16.07 -6.73
CA SER A 22 3.09 16.98 -6.48
C SER A 22 3.78 16.74 -5.14
N ALA A 23 3.04 16.24 -4.14
CA ALA A 23 3.57 15.90 -2.82
C ALA A 23 2.72 14.81 -2.15
N VAL A 24 3.38 13.98 -1.33
CA VAL A 24 2.73 12.99 -0.47
C VAL A 24 3.36 13.08 0.91
N GLU A 25 2.51 13.13 1.93
CA GLU A 25 2.89 13.12 3.34
C GLU A 25 2.25 11.92 4.03
N THR A 26 3.02 11.22 4.85
CA THR A 26 2.49 10.17 5.73
C THR A 26 2.69 10.60 7.17
N THR A 27 1.59 10.67 7.90
CA THR A 27 1.56 11.03 9.32
C THR A 27 1.09 9.82 10.12
N ILE A 28 1.80 9.54 11.22
CA ILE A 28 1.49 8.45 12.13
C ILE A 28 1.53 9.04 13.54
N ASP A 29 0.36 9.17 14.15
CA ASP A 29 0.19 9.81 15.45
C ASP A 29 -0.33 8.81 16.48
N VAL A 30 0.04 9.00 17.74
CA VAL A 30 -0.51 8.27 18.89
C VAL A 30 -1.03 9.29 19.89
N ALA A 31 -2.30 9.20 20.25
CA ALA A 31 -2.87 10.09 21.26
C ALA A 31 -2.36 9.72 22.66
N GLU A 32 -2.21 10.69 23.56
CA GLU A 32 -1.91 10.43 24.98
C GLU A 32 -3.20 10.52 25.81
N LEU A 33 -3.48 9.49 26.60
CA LEU A 33 -4.67 9.42 27.46
C LEU A 33 -4.26 9.56 28.93
N PRO A 34 -4.81 10.54 29.68
CA PRO A 34 -4.51 10.69 31.09
C PRO A 34 -5.14 9.54 31.90
N THR A 35 -4.40 9.01 32.87
CA THR A 35 -4.85 7.91 33.76
C THR A 35 -4.80 8.25 35.24
N ASN A 36 -4.67 9.54 35.58
CA ASN A 36 -4.60 9.98 36.97
C ASN A 36 -5.79 9.43 37.78
N ASN A 37 -5.48 8.77 38.89
CA ASN A 37 -6.45 8.30 39.87
C ASN A 37 -6.43 9.18 41.13
N LEU A 38 -7.39 8.99 42.04
CA LEU A 38 -7.53 9.82 43.25
C LEU A 38 -6.37 9.68 44.26
N CYS A 39 -5.47 8.70 44.08
CA CYS A 39 -4.29 8.47 44.92
C CYS A 39 -3.00 8.99 44.27
N ASP A 40 -3.03 9.36 42.99
CA ASP A 40 -1.90 9.97 42.31
C ASP A 40 -1.72 11.40 42.85
N GLY A 41 -0.47 11.79 43.11
CA GLY A 41 -0.12 13.14 43.60
C GLY A 41 -0.24 14.20 42.50
N ASP A 42 0.60 15.24 42.54
CA ASP A 42 0.69 16.27 41.49
C ASP A 42 1.36 15.76 40.18
N ASP A 43 1.61 14.46 40.06
CA ASP A 43 2.26 13.85 38.90
C ASP A 43 1.21 13.34 37.90
N ASP A 44 1.28 13.83 36.67
CA ASP A 44 0.41 13.37 35.59
C ASP A 44 0.87 12.02 35.04
N ALA A 45 -0.06 11.05 34.98
CA ALA A 45 0.17 9.72 34.42
C ALA A 45 -0.54 9.60 33.08
N TYR A 46 0.18 9.12 32.05
CA TYR A 46 -0.37 8.96 30.70
C TYR A 46 -0.15 7.55 30.18
N VAL A 47 -1.11 7.07 29.39
CA VAL A 47 -0.98 5.85 28.58
C VAL A 47 -1.18 6.18 27.10
N PRO A 48 -0.49 5.48 26.19
CA PRO A 48 -0.72 5.65 24.77
C PRO A 48 -2.13 5.19 24.40
N GLY A 49 -2.84 6.04 23.66
CA GLY A 49 -4.10 5.75 23.01
C GLY A 49 -3.92 5.05 21.67
N LEU A 50 -4.97 5.06 20.85
CA LEU A 50 -4.94 4.45 19.52
C LEU A 50 -4.02 5.22 18.58
N ARG A 51 -3.38 4.46 17.69
CA ARG A 51 -2.56 5.00 16.63
C ARG A 51 -3.43 5.39 15.43
N THR A 52 -3.27 6.61 14.96
CA THR A 52 -3.94 7.12 13.77
C THR A 52 -2.95 7.18 12.63
N TRP A 53 -3.36 6.69 11.46
CA TRP A 53 -2.57 6.79 10.24
C TRP A 53 -3.28 7.70 9.24
N ARG A 54 -2.48 8.55 8.59
CA ARG A 54 -2.97 9.43 7.55
C ARG A 54 -1.96 9.55 6.43
N ILE A 55 -2.42 9.46 5.19
CA ILE A 55 -1.64 9.76 3.99
C ILE A 55 -2.33 10.93 3.29
N THR A 56 -1.67 12.07 3.27
CA THR A 56 -2.14 13.26 2.56
C THR A 56 -1.44 13.35 1.21
N GLN A 57 -2.21 13.47 0.13
CA GLN A 57 -1.70 13.72 -1.20
C GLN A 57 -2.10 15.12 -1.67
N THR A 58 -1.19 15.80 -2.35
CA THR A 58 -1.41 17.10 -2.97
C THR A 58 -1.06 16.98 -4.44
N GLY A 59 -2.00 17.30 -5.31
CA GLY A 59 -1.86 17.14 -6.75
C GLY A 59 -2.49 18.26 -7.56
N TYR A 60 -2.46 18.07 -8.86
CA TYR A 60 -3.07 18.95 -9.85
C TYR A 60 -4.39 18.37 -10.33
N PHE A 61 -5.34 19.25 -10.61
CA PHE A 61 -6.57 18.86 -11.27
C PHE A 61 -6.33 18.76 -12.77
N ASP A 62 -6.32 17.55 -13.31
CA ASP A 62 -6.09 17.30 -14.75
C ASP A 62 -7.40 17.13 -15.56
N GLY A 63 -8.57 17.22 -14.91
CA GLY A 63 -9.86 17.09 -15.58
C GLY A 63 -10.85 16.22 -14.81
N VAL A 64 -12.04 16.03 -15.39
CA VAL A 64 -13.14 15.20 -14.86
C VAL A 64 -13.27 13.90 -15.68
N ASP A 65 -12.12 13.27 -15.92
CA ASP A 65 -12.10 11.99 -16.61
C ASP A 65 -12.61 10.88 -15.69
N ALA A 66 -13.20 9.84 -16.29
CA ALA A 66 -13.79 8.72 -15.55
C ALA A 66 -12.75 7.96 -14.70
N ASP A 67 -11.49 8.00 -15.12
CA ASP A 67 -10.34 7.40 -14.41
C ASP A 67 -9.40 8.48 -13.83
N GLY A 68 -9.90 9.71 -13.71
CA GLY A 68 -9.15 10.84 -13.19
C GLY A 68 -9.00 10.78 -11.67
N ILE A 69 -7.89 11.33 -11.17
CA ILE A 69 -7.59 11.42 -9.73
C ILE A 69 -8.72 12.09 -8.92
N GLU A 70 -9.46 13.06 -9.50
CA GLU A 70 -10.57 13.72 -8.81
C GLU A 70 -11.79 12.83 -8.68
N LYS A 71 -12.15 12.11 -9.74
CA LYS A 71 -13.25 11.14 -9.71
C LYS A 71 -13.02 10.09 -8.63
N GLU A 72 -11.82 9.52 -8.57
CA GLU A 72 -11.50 8.49 -7.57
C GLU A 72 -11.52 9.07 -6.14
N LEU A 73 -10.94 10.25 -5.94
CA LEU A 73 -10.99 10.91 -4.63
C LEU A 73 -12.41 11.26 -4.19
N TYR A 74 -13.29 11.61 -5.12
CA TYR A 74 -14.70 11.90 -4.86
C TYR A 74 -15.49 10.63 -4.54
N ASP A 75 -15.32 9.57 -5.33
CA ASP A 75 -16.02 8.29 -5.14
C ASP A 75 -15.64 7.64 -3.79
N ARG A 76 -14.42 7.86 -3.31
CA ARG A 76 -13.93 7.36 -2.01
C ARG A 76 -14.16 8.34 -0.85
N LEU A 77 -14.82 9.47 -1.07
CA LEU A 77 -15.07 10.46 -0.02
C LEU A 77 -16.03 9.91 1.04
N GLY A 78 -15.50 9.61 2.23
CA GLY A 78 -16.25 9.00 3.33
C GLY A 78 -16.66 7.54 3.10
N VAL A 79 -16.12 6.90 2.06
CA VAL A 79 -16.39 5.49 1.72
C VAL A 79 -15.12 4.68 2.01
N THR A 80 -15.24 3.69 2.91
CA THR A 80 -14.14 2.80 3.29
C THR A 80 -13.93 1.70 2.25
N GLY A 81 -12.80 1.00 2.32
CA GLY A 81 -12.48 -0.15 1.48
C GLY A 81 -11.42 0.09 0.41
N ALA A 82 -10.80 1.27 0.34
CA ALA A 82 -9.68 1.51 -0.57
C ALA A 82 -8.35 1.05 0.06
N GLN A 83 -7.52 0.33 -0.70
CA GLN A 83 -6.15 0.05 -0.31
C GLN A 83 -5.22 1.16 -0.82
N VAL A 84 -4.66 1.96 0.09
CA VAL A 84 -3.78 3.08 -0.23
C VAL A 84 -2.36 2.79 0.25
N SER A 85 -1.37 2.90 -0.64
CA SER A 85 0.04 2.69 -0.32
C SER A 85 0.90 3.87 -0.74
N HIS A 86 1.70 4.39 0.19
CA HIS A 86 2.76 5.35 -0.09
C HIS A 86 4.12 4.64 -0.14
N VAL A 87 4.69 4.56 -1.34
CA VAL A 87 6.00 3.99 -1.62
C VAL A 87 7.05 5.10 -1.53
N ILE A 88 8.04 4.94 -0.65
CA ILE A 88 9.07 5.98 -0.43
C ILE A 88 10.06 6.04 -1.60
N ASN A 89 10.45 4.89 -2.15
CA ASN A 89 11.30 4.81 -3.34
C ASN A 89 10.86 3.68 -4.26
N ARG A 90 10.20 4.04 -5.36
CA ARG A 90 9.76 3.08 -6.37
C ARG A 90 10.88 2.51 -7.24
N THR A 91 12.09 3.08 -7.18
CA THR A 91 13.20 2.68 -8.08
C THR A 91 14.01 1.50 -7.57
N VAL A 92 13.77 1.05 -6.33
CA VAL A 92 14.48 -0.07 -5.73
C VAL A 92 13.49 -0.92 -4.93
N THR A 93 13.66 -2.24 -4.98
CA THR A 93 12.92 -3.16 -4.12
C THR A 93 13.51 -3.15 -2.70
N ASN A 94 12.80 -3.75 -1.75
CA ASN A 94 13.12 -3.76 -0.32
C ASN A 94 13.15 -2.38 0.35
N ASP A 95 12.54 -1.35 -0.27
CA ASP A 95 12.35 -0.06 0.38
C ASP A 95 11.05 -0.01 1.19
N VAL A 96 10.96 0.96 2.10
CA VAL A 96 9.82 1.15 2.99
C VAL A 96 8.58 1.57 2.22
N VAL A 97 7.46 0.98 2.59
CA VAL A 97 6.12 1.35 2.10
C VAL A 97 5.18 1.49 3.29
N HIS A 98 4.30 2.48 3.25
CA HIS A 98 3.23 2.66 4.23
C HIS A 98 1.89 2.33 3.57
N THR A 99 1.16 1.37 4.12
CA THR A 99 -0.08 0.86 3.51
C THR A 99 -1.25 0.97 4.48
N LEU A 100 -2.38 1.44 3.98
CA LEU A 100 -3.68 1.50 4.62
C LEU A 100 -4.63 0.60 3.80
N PRO A 101 -4.99 -0.60 4.28
CA PRO A 101 -5.77 -1.56 3.51
C PRO A 101 -7.29 -1.31 3.55
N ASP A 102 -7.76 -0.41 4.40
CA ASP A 102 -9.17 -0.02 4.52
C ASP A 102 -9.27 1.49 4.75
N ALA A 103 -8.71 2.24 3.81
CA ALA A 103 -8.73 3.70 3.83
C ALA A 103 -10.03 4.25 3.24
N PHE A 104 -10.37 5.46 3.66
CA PHE A 104 -11.35 6.32 3.01
C PHE A 104 -10.70 7.69 2.75
N ASN A 105 -11.21 8.42 1.76
CA ASN A 105 -10.82 9.81 1.59
C ASN A 105 -11.62 10.65 2.61
N ALA A 106 -10.91 11.31 3.53
CA ALA A 106 -11.49 12.12 4.58
C ALA A 106 -11.82 13.54 4.09
N GLU A 107 -11.07 14.06 3.11
CA GLU A 107 -11.15 15.46 2.68
C GLU A 107 -10.81 15.59 1.19
N LEU A 108 -11.51 16.47 0.48
CA LEU A 108 -11.21 16.83 -0.91
C LEU A 108 -11.29 18.35 -1.12
N PRO A 109 -10.32 19.14 -0.60
CA PRO A 109 -10.26 20.56 -0.92
C PRO A 109 -9.75 20.76 -2.35
N ILE A 110 -10.47 21.60 -3.11
CA ILE A 110 -10.09 22.05 -4.44
C ILE A 110 -9.82 23.55 -4.37
N SER A 111 -8.59 23.96 -4.72
CA SER A 111 -8.19 25.37 -4.73
C SER A 111 -8.00 25.85 -6.16
N ALA A 112 -8.76 26.88 -6.55
CA ALA A 112 -8.75 27.44 -7.89
C ALA A 112 -8.54 28.97 -7.83
N VAL A 113 -7.31 29.39 -7.53
CA VAL A 113 -6.94 30.81 -7.53
C VAL A 113 -6.74 31.26 -8.99
N THR A 114 -7.32 32.38 -9.40
CA THR A 114 -7.37 32.82 -10.81
C THR A 114 -6.02 32.97 -11.51
N ALA A 115 -4.93 33.14 -10.76
CA ALA A 115 -3.58 33.30 -11.30
C ALA A 115 -2.73 32.00 -11.21
N GLU A 116 -3.27 30.93 -10.63
CA GLU A 116 -2.55 29.70 -10.34
C GLU A 116 -3.21 28.50 -11.02
N ILE A 117 -2.50 27.38 -11.02
CA ILE A 117 -3.02 26.10 -11.49
C ILE A 117 -3.99 25.58 -10.41
N ILE A 118 -5.07 24.92 -10.83
CA ILE A 118 -6.02 24.31 -9.91
C ILE A 118 -5.32 23.15 -9.19
N THR A 119 -5.30 23.21 -7.87
CA THR A 119 -4.76 22.14 -7.03
C THR A 119 -5.89 21.40 -6.32
N MET A 120 -5.63 20.14 -6.04
CA MET A 120 -6.54 19.27 -5.33
C MET A 120 -5.76 18.42 -4.33
N ASN A 121 -6.31 18.30 -3.13
CA ASN A 121 -5.70 17.46 -2.10
C ASN A 121 -6.65 16.33 -1.72
N GLY A 122 -6.08 15.19 -1.38
CA GLY A 122 -6.77 14.06 -0.79
C GLY A 122 -6.17 13.73 0.56
N ALA A 123 -6.98 13.26 1.49
CA ALA A 123 -6.54 12.83 2.81
C ALA A 123 -7.04 11.42 3.10
N TRP A 124 -6.19 10.43 2.87
CA TRP A 124 -6.50 9.04 3.15
C TRP A 124 -6.31 8.75 4.62
N ALA A 125 -7.39 8.39 5.30
CA ALA A 125 -7.36 8.06 6.72
C ALA A 125 -7.81 6.61 6.91
N ALA A 126 -7.20 5.96 7.90
CA ALA A 126 -7.66 4.67 8.38
C ALA A 126 -7.47 4.59 9.89
N VAL A 127 -8.43 4.00 10.60
CA VAL A 127 -8.38 3.87 12.06
C VAL A 127 -7.77 2.51 12.38
N ASP A 128 -6.63 2.52 13.08
CA ASP A 128 -5.93 1.33 13.60
C ASP A 128 -5.51 0.26 12.55
N SER A 129 -5.48 0.61 11.25
CA SER A 129 -5.23 -0.37 10.18
C SER A 129 -3.98 -0.09 9.33
N GLY A 130 -3.09 0.82 9.73
CA GLY A 130 -1.88 1.13 8.98
C GLY A 130 -0.69 0.22 9.26
N TYR A 131 0.03 -0.14 8.18
CA TYR A 131 1.20 -1.02 8.21
C TYR A 131 2.42 -0.36 7.56
N ARG A 132 3.60 -0.64 8.12
CA ARG A 132 4.90 -0.28 7.52
C ARG A 132 5.53 -1.53 6.91
N GLY A 133 5.42 -1.71 5.61
CA GLY A 133 5.94 -2.86 4.88
C GLY A 133 7.25 -2.62 4.14
N ARG A 134 7.53 -3.52 3.20
CA ARG A 134 8.62 -3.48 2.22
C ARG A 134 8.08 -3.74 0.81
N LEU A 135 8.64 -3.03 -0.15
CA LEU A 135 8.31 -3.18 -1.57
C LEU A 135 8.98 -4.46 -2.12
N VAL A 136 8.18 -5.43 -2.58
CA VAL A 136 8.69 -6.66 -3.19
C VAL A 136 8.88 -6.46 -4.69
N SER A 137 7.87 -5.91 -5.35
CA SER A 137 7.89 -5.54 -6.77
C SER A 137 7.11 -4.25 -6.95
N TYR A 138 7.49 -3.43 -7.93
CA TYR A 138 6.79 -2.20 -8.28
C TYR A 138 6.43 -2.22 -9.75
N ASN A 139 5.16 -2.00 -10.05
CA ASN A 139 4.61 -1.88 -11.40
C ASN A 139 5.23 -2.87 -12.40
N THR A 140 5.21 -4.14 -12.01
CA THR A 140 5.92 -5.21 -12.72
C THR A 140 4.96 -5.96 -13.61
N THR A 141 5.29 -6.06 -14.89
CA THR A 141 4.55 -6.87 -15.86
C THR A 141 4.90 -8.35 -15.70
N ILE A 142 3.88 -9.18 -15.51
CA ILE A 142 3.95 -10.63 -15.43
C ILE A 142 3.26 -11.20 -16.67
N SER A 143 4.01 -11.87 -17.53
CA SER A 143 3.51 -12.44 -18.80
C SER A 143 3.56 -13.97 -18.85
N ALA A 144 3.99 -14.60 -17.76
CA ALA A 144 4.02 -16.05 -17.61
C ALA A 144 3.96 -16.42 -16.12
N THR A 145 3.53 -17.65 -15.83
CA THR A 145 3.64 -18.21 -14.48
C THR A 145 5.10 -18.41 -14.12
N GLY A 146 5.43 -18.27 -12.84
CA GLY A 146 6.80 -18.37 -12.36
C GLY A 146 7.07 -17.55 -11.11
N ASN A 147 8.34 -17.56 -10.70
CA ASN A 147 8.80 -16.90 -9.51
C ASN A 147 9.35 -15.51 -9.84
N GLY A 148 9.01 -14.52 -9.02
CA GLY A 148 9.64 -13.21 -9.05
C GLY A 148 11.01 -13.22 -8.36
N THR A 149 11.67 -12.07 -8.41
CA THR A 149 12.91 -11.82 -7.67
C THR A 149 12.64 -11.76 -6.17
N SER A 150 13.50 -12.38 -5.38
CA SER A 150 13.43 -12.30 -3.92
C SER A 150 14.05 -11.02 -3.37
N ILE A 151 13.52 -10.58 -2.23
CA ILE A 151 14.09 -9.54 -1.38
C ILE A 151 14.56 -10.15 -0.07
N ASP A 152 15.56 -9.54 0.55
CA ASP A 152 16.14 -9.95 1.82
C ASP A 152 15.71 -9.00 2.94
N LEU A 153 14.88 -9.48 3.86
CA LEU A 153 14.39 -8.69 5.00
C LEU A 153 15.42 -8.54 6.14
N GLY A 154 16.58 -9.19 6.06
CA GLY A 154 17.63 -9.21 7.07
C GLY A 154 17.40 -10.22 8.19
N SER A 155 16.15 -10.51 8.54
CA SER A 155 15.76 -11.51 9.54
C SER A 155 14.42 -12.15 9.23
N ALA A 156 14.16 -13.33 9.80
CA ALA A 156 12.83 -13.94 9.77
C ALA A 156 11.89 -13.27 10.79
N GLY A 157 10.60 -13.23 10.48
CA GLY A 157 9.53 -12.84 11.40
C GLY A 157 8.89 -14.05 12.05
N SER A 158 8.39 -13.88 13.27
CA SER A 158 7.81 -14.97 14.07
C SER A 158 6.29 -14.88 14.25
N ALA A 159 5.65 -13.81 13.76
CA ALA A 159 4.26 -13.49 14.04
C ALA A 159 3.43 -13.21 12.77
N GLY A 160 3.80 -13.81 11.64
CA GLY A 160 3.10 -13.65 10.37
C GLY A 160 3.21 -12.22 9.82
N GLY A 161 2.15 -11.77 9.17
CA GLY A 161 2.08 -10.44 8.56
C GLY A 161 0.99 -10.32 7.51
N TYR A 162 1.19 -9.40 6.57
CA TYR A 162 0.24 -9.15 5.48
C TYR A 162 0.98 -9.07 4.14
N PHE A 163 0.36 -9.67 3.12
CA PHE A 163 0.71 -9.47 1.72
C PHE A 163 -0.34 -8.55 1.11
N PHE A 164 0.10 -7.41 0.58
CA PHE A 164 -0.73 -6.47 -0.17
C PHE A 164 -0.33 -6.50 -1.63
N LEU A 165 -1.32 -6.59 -2.51
CA LEU A 165 -1.17 -6.61 -3.96
C LEU A 165 -2.03 -5.50 -4.54
N HIS A 166 -1.43 -4.64 -5.35
CA HIS A 166 -2.14 -3.74 -6.24
C HIS A 166 -2.08 -4.31 -7.65
N VAL A 167 -3.23 -4.55 -8.26
CA VAL A 167 -3.36 -5.04 -9.64
C VAL A 167 -3.76 -3.85 -10.49
N HIS A 168 -2.80 -3.30 -11.24
CA HIS A 168 -2.96 -2.06 -11.99
C HIS A 168 -3.62 -2.27 -13.34
N GLN A 169 -3.21 -3.32 -14.05
CA GLN A 169 -3.72 -3.64 -15.38
C GLN A 169 -3.78 -5.15 -15.58
N ILE A 170 -4.74 -5.58 -16.39
CA ILE A 170 -4.85 -6.94 -16.92
C ILE A 170 -4.97 -6.80 -18.43
N ASP A 171 -4.11 -7.48 -19.19
CA ASP A 171 -4.05 -7.38 -20.66
C ASP A 171 -3.92 -5.94 -21.19
N ASP A 172 -3.09 -5.15 -20.52
CA ASP A 172 -2.83 -3.73 -20.80
C ASP A 172 -4.07 -2.82 -20.68
N ASP A 173 -5.11 -3.28 -19.97
CA ASP A 173 -6.35 -2.55 -19.68
C ASP A 173 -6.50 -2.31 -18.15
N THR A 174 -6.75 -1.06 -17.76
CA THR A 174 -6.99 -0.65 -16.36
C THR A 174 -8.32 -1.16 -15.82
N SER A 175 -9.27 -1.49 -16.69
CA SER A 175 -10.54 -2.16 -16.37
C SER A 175 -10.52 -3.65 -16.77
N GLY A 176 -9.34 -4.20 -17.05
CA GLY A 176 -9.18 -5.56 -17.51
C GLY A 176 -9.66 -6.59 -16.49
N THR A 177 -10.04 -7.77 -16.98
CA THR A 177 -10.54 -8.87 -16.15
C THR A 177 -9.81 -10.17 -16.46
N SER A 178 -9.74 -11.05 -15.47
CA SER A 178 -9.24 -12.42 -15.59
C SER A 178 -10.18 -13.37 -14.86
N THR A 179 -9.93 -14.66 -14.93
CA THR A 179 -10.68 -15.69 -14.19
C THR A 179 -9.78 -16.35 -13.16
N ASP A 180 -9.87 -15.92 -11.91
CA ASP A 180 -9.14 -16.51 -10.78
C ASP A 180 -7.61 -16.54 -10.98
N SER A 181 -7.02 -15.42 -11.40
CA SER A 181 -5.56 -15.23 -11.38
C SER A 181 -5.02 -15.45 -9.97
N VAL A 182 -3.85 -16.08 -9.84
CA VAL A 182 -3.28 -16.46 -8.54
C VAL A 182 -1.84 -15.98 -8.39
N ILE A 183 -1.63 -15.11 -7.40
CA ILE A 183 -0.30 -14.68 -6.96
C ILE A 183 -0.12 -15.04 -5.49
N LYS A 184 1.01 -15.67 -5.19
CA LYS A 184 1.39 -16.10 -3.84
C LYS A 184 2.53 -15.28 -3.31
N MET A 185 2.52 -15.06 -2.00
CA MET A 185 3.71 -14.68 -1.27
C MET A 185 4.42 -15.93 -0.78
N GLN A 186 5.72 -16.03 -1.06
CA GLN A 186 6.55 -17.13 -0.60
C GLN A 186 7.71 -16.63 0.25
N SER A 187 8.11 -17.42 1.24
CA SER A 187 9.32 -17.18 2.04
C SER A 187 10.34 -18.31 1.95
N SER A 188 11.61 -17.98 2.17
CA SER A 188 12.71 -18.92 2.23
C SER A 188 13.75 -18.51 3.29
N SER A 189 14.35 -19.49 3.95
CA SER A 189 15.46 -19.26 4.89
C SER A 189 16.81 -19.10 4.19
N ASP A 190 16.95 -19.62 2.98
CA ASP A 190 18.22 -19.79 2.27
C ASP A 190 18.22 -19.23 0.83
N ASP A 191 17.12 -18.59 0.41
CA ASP A 191 16.91 -18.07 -0.94
C ASP A 191 16.91 -19.16 -2.03
N SER A 192 16.63 -20.41 -1.66
CA SER A 192 16.63 -21.54 -2.59
C SER A 192 15.32 -22.31 -2.55
N THR A 193 14.90 -22.77 -1.36
CA THR A 193 13.65 -23.50 -1.19
C THR A 193 12.62 -22.58 -0.59
N PHE A 194 11.52 -22.37 -1.32
CA PHE A 194 10.47 -21.44 -0.93
C PHE A 194 9.19 -22.18 -0.52
N ALA A 195 8.56 -21.68 0.54
CA ALA A 195 7.26 -22.13 1.02
C ALA A 195 6.21 -21.03 0.81
N ASP A 196 4.97 -21.43 0.57
CA ASP A 196 3.83 -20.50 0.42
C ASP A 196 3.41 -19.94 1.79
N GLU A 197 3.32 -18.62 1.90
CA GLU A 197 2.91 -17.90 3.12
C GLU A 197 1.50 -17.31 3.02
N ALA A 198 1.14 -16.81 1.83
CA ALA A 198 -0.17 -16.25 1.54
C ALA A 198 -0.51 -16.45 0.05
N THR A 199 -1.80 -16.49 -0.26
CA THR A 199 -2.32 -16.60 -1.63
C THR A 199 -3.39 -15.55 -1.83
N ILE A 200 -3.30 -14.79 -2.93
CA ILE A 200 -4.33 -13.89 -3.39
C ILE A 200 -4.87 -14.44 -4.72
N THR A 201 -6.20 -14.55 -4.80
CA THR A 201 -6.93 -14.90 -6.03
C THR A 201 -7.79 -13.70 -6.42
N PHE A 202 -7.73 -13.31 -7.69
CA PHE A 202 -8.44 -12.14 -8.20
C PHE A 202 -8.89 -12.31 -9.65
N SER A 203 -9.89 -11.53 -10.05
CA SER A 203 -10.51 -11.59 -11.38
C SER A 203 -10.68 -10.21 -12.01
N ALA A 204 -10.25 -9.15 -11.33
CA ALA A 204 -10.29 -7.76 -11.80
C ALA A 204 -9.08 -6.99 -11.27
N THR A 205 -8.81 -5.82 -11.84
CA THR A 205 -7.90 -4.82 -11.26
C THR A 205 -8.40 -4.38 -9.87
N GLY A 206 -7.50 -3.86 -9.04
CA GLY A 206 -7.82 -3.35 -7.70
C GLY A 206 -6.78 -3.66 -6.62
N GLY A 207 -7.11 -3.28 -5.38
CA GLY A 207 -6.34 -3.58 -4.18
C GLY A 207 -6.79 -4.89 -3.51
N TYR A 208 -5.84 -5.78 -3.26
CA TYR A 208 -6.07 -7.07 -2.61
C TYR A 208 -5.10 -7.29 -1.47
N SER A 209 -5.54 -8.00 -0.42
CA SER A 209 -4.68 -8.36 0.69
C SER A 209 -4.91 -9.79 1.17
N ALA A 210 -3.86 -10.41 1.71
CA ALA A 210 -3.93 -11.72 2.35
C ALA A 210 -3.08 -11.75 3.63
N THR A 211 -3.58 -12.40 4.66
CA THR A 211 -2.85 -12.62 5.92
C THR A 211 -1.82 -13.73 5.77
N MET A 212 -0.61 -13.49 6.26
CA MET A 212 0.40 -14.52 6.50
C MET A 212 0.38 -14.90 7.98
N SER A 213 0.68 -16.17 8.29
CA SER A 213 0.65 -16.67 9.67
C SER A 213 1.93 -17.42 10.02
N GLY A 214 2.24 -17.52 11.31
CA GLY A 214 3.40 -18.27 11.78
C GLY A 214 4.74 -17.60 11.46
N THR A 215 5.74 -18.41 11.15
CA THR A 215 7.09 -17.92 10.84
C THR A 215 7.21 -17.57 9.38
N VAL A 216 7.57 -16.32 9.08
CA VAL A 216 7.85 -15.83 7.73
C VAL A 216 9.36 -15.67 7.60
N ASN A 217 9.99 -16.43 6.71
CA ASN A 217 11.45 -16.45 6.59
C ASN A 217 12.02 -15.18 5.94
N ARG A 218 13.34 -15.04 6.04
CA ARG A 218 14.12 -13.86 5.65
C ARG A 218 13.95 -13.43 4.18
N TYR A 219 13.97 -14.39 3.26
CA TYR A 219 13.91 -14.12 1.83
C TYR A 219 12.47 -14.23 1.35
N ILE A 220 11.95 -13.18 0.71
CA ILE A 220 10.54 -13.10 0.31
C ILE A 220 10.45 -12.82 -1.18
N ARG A 221 9.52 -13.50 -1.88
CA ARG A 221 9.22 -13.24 -3.29
C ARG A 221 7.76 -13.50 -3.60
N ILE A 222 7.27 -12.88 -4.67
CA ILE A 222 6.02 -13.30 -5.30
C ILE A 222 6.22 -14.55 -6.17
N SER A 223 5.19 -15.38 -6.28
CA SER A 223 5.11 -16.48 -7.24
C SER A 223 3.74 -16.49 -7.89
N THR A 224 3.70 -16.33 -9.21
CA THR A 224 2.47 -16.37 -9.99
C THR A 224 2.21 -17.78 -10.46
N THR A 225 1.14 -18.40 -9.97
CA THR A 225 0.80 -19.78 -10.30
C THR A 225 -0.25 -19.90 -11.39
N ASP A 226 -1.08 -18.87 -11.58
CA ASP A 226 -2.08 -18.81 -12.64
C ASP A 226 -2.28 -17.35 -13.09
N LEU A 227 -2.46 -17.13 -14.39
CA LEU A 227 -2.81 -15.84 -14.98
C LEU A 227 -4.32 -15.72 -15.25
N GLY A 228 -5.11 -16.75 -14.94
CA GLY A 228 -6.57 -16.70 -15.08
C GLY A 228 -7.05 -16.42 -16.50
N GLY A 229 -6.29 -16.86 -17.50
CA GLY A 229 -6.56 -16.59 -18.91
C GLY A 229 -6.03 -15.25 -19.44
N ALA A 230 -5.49 -14.38 -18.59
CA ALA A 230 -4.80 -13.18 -19.01
C ALA A 230 -3.46 -13.52 -19.69
N THR A 231 -3.06 -12.66 -20.61
CA THR A 231 -1.74 -12.64 -21.25
C THR A 231 -0.73 -11.86 -20.41
N THR A 232 -1.15 -10.74 -19.82
CA THR A 232 -0.30 -9.90 -18.97
C THR A 232 -1.04 -9.44 -17.71
N LEU A 233 -0.30 -9.33 -16.62
CA LEU A 233 -0.74 -8.68 -15.38
C LEU A 233 0.30 -7.62 -14.99
N GLU A 234 -0.11 -6.40 -14.67
CA GLU A 234 0.76 -5.38 -14.11
C GLU A 234 0.46 -5.18 -12.64
N VAL A 235 1.44 -5.46 -11.78
CA VAL A 235 1.21 -5.51 -10.32
C VAL A 235 2.31 -4.85 -9.49
N THR A 236 1.93 -4.32 -8.34
CA THR A 236 2.83 -3.92 -7.26
C THR A 236 2.58 -4.78 -6.03
N ALA A 237 3.63 -5.43 -5.52
CA ALA A 237 3.55 -6.30 -4.36
C ALA A 237 4.29 -5.69 -3.17
N ILE A 238 3.61 -5.67 -2.01
CA ILE A 238 4.12 -5.13 -0.76
C ILE A 238 3.94 -6.17 0.33
N VAL A 239 4.95 -6.33 1.19
CA VAL A 239 4.91 -7.26 2.30
C VAL A 239 5.11 -6.53 3.62
N TYR A 240 4.25 -6.81 4.59
CA TYR A 240 4.45 -6.50 6.00
C TYR A 240 4.76 -7.79 6.74
N VAL A 241 5.87 -7.84 7.48
CA VAL A 241 6.23 -8.97 8.33
C VAL A 241 6.35 -8.47 9.76
N ALA A 242 5.51 -9.03 10.65
CA ALA A 242 5.43 -8.60 12.02
C ALA A 242 6.79 -8.76 12.73
N ASN A 243 7.18 -7.72 13.49
CA ASN A 243 8.45 -7.60 14.21
C ASN A 243 9.72 -7.53 13.34
N VAL A 244 9.57 -7.36 12.02
CA VAL A 244 10.71 -7.21 11.09
C VAL A 244 10.62 -5.89 10.32
N THR A 245 9.46 -5.62 9.72
CA THR A 245 9.26 -4.46 8.85
C THR A 245 8.62 -3.28 9.57
#